data_AF-A0A9X6W313-F1
#
_entry.id   AF-A0A9X6W313-F1
#
_cell.length_a   1.000
_cell.length_b   1.000
_cell.length_c   1.000
_cell.angle_alpha   90.00
_cell.angle_beta   90.00
_cell.angle_gamma   90.00
#
_symmetry.space_group_name_H-M   'P 1'
#
loop_
_entity.id
_entity.type
_entity.pdbx_description
1 polymer ?
#
loop_
_entity_poly.entity_id
_entity_poly.type
_entity_poly.pdbx_seq_one_letter_code
_entity_poly.pdbx_strand_id
1 'polypeptide(L)'
;MFRVHILNQNLLVTGGIAVGKTFFLNESLMDLLTKSENTLLLTPNINEFKTPVTTFNGRTISSTKINDDIDGSLFQIVEINPFTQSLDEVKHSFMEFVSSFETIIQSGIKTVMIDEGMQLLNEVPFPSFIKFVERLNEKGIRIIFTSQLELHRLPVNQFMQIDKLFPCVLKLNHQYKPLATAS
;
A
#
# COMPACT_ATOMS: atom_id res chain seq x y z
N MET A 1 21.26 6.86 7.46
CA MET A 1 20.30 5.78 7.17
C MET A 1 19.31 5.73 8.34
N PHE A 2 18.05 6.11 8.12
CA PHE A 2 17.04 6.07 9.19
C PHE A 2 16.69 4.60 9.45
N ARG A 3 16.93 4.10 10.67
CA ARG A 3 16.45 2.77 11.09
C ARG A 3 14.98 2.90 11.42
N VAL A 4 14.11 2.74 10.43
CA VAL A 4 12.66 2.71 10.64
C VAL A 4 12.32 1.33 11.19
N HIS A 5 12.09 1.21 12.51
CA HIS A 5 11.43 0.02 13.04
C HIS A 5 9.94 0.13 12.71
N ILE A 6 9.52 -0.54 11.64
CA ILE A 6 8.10 -0.64 11.30
C ILE A 6 7.45 -1.55 12.35
N LEU A 7 6.45 -1.02 13.07
CA LEU A 7 5.68 -1.74 14.06
C LEU A 7 4.96 -2.93 13.40
N ASN A 8 4.77 -4.04 14.13
CA ASN A 8 3.93 -5.17 13.70
C ASN A 8 2.43 -4.83 13.76
N GLN A 9 2.06 -3.66 13.25
CA GLN A 9 0.70 -3.13 13.22
C GLN A 9 0.46 -2.45 11.87
N ASN A 10 -0.81 -2.31 11.53
CA ASN A 10 -1.20 -1.55 10.35
C ASN A 10 -0.78 -0.10 10.48
N LEU A 11 -0.23 0.44 9.39
CA LEU A 11 0.29 1.80 9.31
C LEU A 11 -0.42 2.55 8.19
N LEU A 12 -1.08 3.64 8.55
CA LEU A 12 -1.62 4.61 7.61
C LEU A 12 -0.61 5.76 7.45
N VAL A 13 -0.11 5.96 6.24
CA VAL A 13 0.78 7.07 5.89
C VAL A 13 -0.02 8.09 5.10
N THR A 14 -0.24 9.27 5.67
CA THR A 14 -1.07 10.31 5.05
C THR A 14 -0.29 11.60 4.84
N GLY A 15 -0.67 12.37 3.83
CA GLY A 15 -0.04 13.66 3.54
C GLY A 15 -0.44 14.23 2.19
N GLY A 16 -0.08 15.49 1.94
CA GLY A 16 -0.38 16.18 0.69
C GLY A 16 0.31 15.58 -0.53
N ILE A 17 0.14 16.20 -1.70
CA ILE A 17 0.88 15.81 -2.91
C ILE A 17 2.37 16.10 -2.70
N ALA A 18 3.24 15.22 -3.21
CA ALA A 18 4.70 15.38 -3.21
C ALA A 18 5.36 15.53 -1.82
N VAL A 19 4.75 15.02 -0.74
CA VAL A 19 5.35 15.01 0.61
C VAL A 19 6.25 13.81 0.89
N GLY A 20 6.60 13.02 -0.13
CA GLY A 20 7.50 11.87 -0.01
C GLY A 20 6.85 10.56 0.47
N LYS A 21 5.55 10.34 0.25
CA LYS A 21 4.86 9.09 0.62
C LYS A 21 5.43 7.86 -0.11
N THR A 22 5.62 7.96 -1.43
CA THR A 22 6.22 6.89 -2.25
C THR A 22 7.67 6.63 -1.85
N PHE A 23 8.44 7.69 -1.57
CA PHE A 23 9.80 7.55 -1.02
C PHE A 23 9.79 6.80 0.32
N PHE A 24 8.88 7.15 1.24
CA PHE A 24 8.71 6.43 2.50
C PHE A 24 8.35 4.96 2.28
N LEU A 25 7.42 4.65 1.37
CA LEU A 25 7.07 3.26 1.02
C LEU A 25 8.28 2.51 0.49
N ASN A 26 9.09 3.13 -0.38
CA ASN A 26 10.26 2.48 -0.96
C ASN A 26 11.34 2.20 0.12
N GLU A 27 11.67 3.17 0.96
CA GLU A 27 12.60 2.96 2.10
C GLU A 27 12.08 1.88 3.07
N SER A 28 10.78 1.90 3.34
CA SER A 28 10.12 0.89 4.17
C SER A 28 10.24 -0.50 3.55
N LEU A 29 9.91 -0.63 2.26
CA LEU A 29 10.01 -1.88 1.51
C LEU A 29 11.45 -2.42 1.54
N MET A 30 12.45 -1.58 1.27
CA MET A 30 13.86 -1.99 1.32
C MET A 30 14.25 -2.55 2.69
N ASP A 31 13.83 -1.92 3.79
CA ASP A 31 14.08 -2.40 5.15
C ASP A 31 13.40 -3.75 5.43
N LEU A 32 12.14 -3.94 4.98
CA LEU A 32 11.41 -5.20 5.12
C LEU A 32 12.07 -6.34 4.35
N LEU A 33 12.43 -6.09 3.09
CA LEU A 33 13.06 -7.09 2.23
C LEU A 33 14.46 -7.48 2.74
N THR A 34 15.22 -6.51 3.28
CA THR A 34 16.53 -6.78 3.92
C THR A 34 16.39 -7.69 5.15
N LYS A 35 15.25 -7.63 5.84
CA LYS A 35 14.88 -8.51 6.97
C LYS A 35 14.24 -9.82 6.52
N SER A 36 14.26 -10.12 5.21
CA SER A 36 13.66 -11.32 4.61
C SER A 36 12.15 -11.42 4.87
N GLU A 37 11.44 -10.29 4.90
CA GLU A 37 9.99 -10.29 5.08
C GLU A 37 9.24 -10.31 3.73
N ASN A 38 8.48 -11.37 3.50
CA ASN A 38 7.63 -11.52 2.31
C ASN A 38 6.62 -10.37 2.19
N THR A 39 6.75 -9.58 1.12
CA THR A 39 5.98 -8.36 0.94
C THR A 39 5.29 -8.33 -0.43
N LEU A 40 4.01 -7.98 -0.44
CA LEU A 40 3.22 -7.70 -1.64
C LEU A 40 2.93 -6.21 -1.72
N LEU A 41 3.29 -5.57 -2.83
CA LEU A 41 3.05 -4.16 -3.08
C LEU A 41 2.03 -3.97 -4.20
N LEU A 42 0.97 -3.22 -3.93
CA LEU A 42 0.08 -2.67 -4.94
C LEU A 42 0.47 -1.21 -5.21
N THR A 43 0.72 -0.85 -6.48
CA THR A 43 1.13 0.51 -6.86
C THR A 43 0.50 0.96 -8.18
N PRO A 44 0.26 2.27 -8.39
CA PRO A 44 -0.09 2.79 -9.71
C PRO A 44 1.11 2.89 -10.67
N ASN A 45 2.36 2.80 -10.16
CA ASN A 45 3.56 2.94 -10.99
C ASN A 45 4.71 2.08 -10.44
N ILE A 46 5.05 1.01 -11.15
CA ILE A 46 6.16 0.11 -10.79
C ILE A 46 7.53 0.77 -10.91
N ASN A 47 7.65 1.82 -11.73
CA ASN A 47 8.93 2.47 -11.98
C ASN A 47 9.51 3.14 -10.71
N GLU A 48 8.65 3.56 -9.78
CA GLU A 48 9.04 4.12 -8.48
C GLU A 48 9.75 3.09 -7.56
N PHE A 49 9.61 1.79 -7.88
CA PHE A 49 10.10 0.67 -7.08
C PHE A 49 11.13 -0.20 -7.82
N LYS A 50 11.74 0.31 -8.90
CA LYS A 50 12.76 -0.40 -9.69
C LYS A 50 13.92 -0.95 -8.86
N THR A 51 14.41 -0.18 -7.90
CA THR A 51 15.55 -0.58 -7.06
C THR A 51 15.20 -1.82 -6.22
N PRO A 52 14.10 -1.85 -5.43
CA PRO A 52 13.63 -3.07 -4.79
C PRO A 52 13.42 -4.25 -5.74
N VAL A 53 12.76 -4.01 -6.89
CA VAL A 53 12.48 -5.07 -7.89
C VAL A 53 13.77 -5.73 -8.35
N THR A 54 14.77 -4.95 -8.73
CA THR A 54 16.04 -5.48 -9.22
C THR A 54 16.90 -6.09 -8.11
N THR A 55 16.94 -5.47 -6.93
CA THR A 55 17.81 -5.90 -5.82
C THR A 55 17.34 -7.21 -5.19
N PHE A 56 16.02 -7.41 -5.08
CA PHE A 56 15.43 -8.56 -4.39
C PHE A 56 14.75 -9.55 -5.34
N ASN A 57 15.02 -9.45 -6.65
CA ASN A 57 14.39 -10.27 -7.69
C ASN A 57 12.85 -10.26 -7.58
N GLY A 58 12.29 -9.06 -7.43
CA GLY A 58 10.85 -8.84 -7.27
C GLY A 58 10.06 -9.33 -8.47
N ARG A 59 9.00 -10.08 -8.20
CA ARG A 59 8.11 -10.63 -9.23
C ARG A 59 6.97 -9.67 -9.52
N THR A 60 6.83 -9.25 -10.76
CA THR A 60 5.66 -8.50 -11.22
C THR A 60 4.49 -9.44 -11.50
N ILE A 61 3.33 -9.12 -10.96
CA ILE A 61 2.07 -9.83 -11.16
C ILE A 61 1.19 -9.01 -12.10
N SER A 62 0.56 -9.69 -13.07
CA SER A 62 -0.41 -9.07 -13.97
C SER A 62 -1.66 -8.64 -13.19
N SER A 63 -2.17 -7.45 -13.47
CA SER A 63 -3.39 -6.93 -12.83
C SER A 63 -4.68 -7.72 -13.17
N THR A 64 -4.57 -8.71 -14.05
CA THR A 64 -5.65 -9.60 -14.52
C THR A 64 -5.55 -11.04 -14.03
N LYS A 65 -4.51 -11.34 -13.24
CA LYS A 65 -4.22 -12.69 -12.71
C LYS A 65 -3.76 -12.63 -11.26
N ILE A 66 -4.17 -11.59 -10.52
CA ILE A 66 -3.72 -11.35 -9.15
C ILE A 66 -4.04 -12.55 -8.26
N ASN A 67 -5.24 -13.13 -8.40
CA ASN A 67 -5.67 -14.26 -7.58
C ASN A 67 -4.84 -15.53 -7.78
N ASP A 68 -4.33 -15.74 -9.00
CA ASP A 68 -3.68 -16.98 -9.40
C ASP A 68 -2.16 -16.92 -9.28
N ASP A 69 -1.59 -15.70 -9.36
CA ASP A 69 -0.15 -15.51 -9.50
C ASP A 69 0.56 -15.15 -8.18
N ILE A 70 -0.15 -14.89 -7.08
CA ILE A 70 0.47 -14.63 -5.77
C ILE A 70 1.08 -15.92 -5.20
N ASP A 71 2.38 -15.89 -4.86
CA ASP A 71 3.15 -17.03 -4.36
C ASP A 71 4.06 -16.70 -3.16
N GLY A 72 4.94 -17.63 -2.76
CA GLY A 72 5.87 -17.47 -1.65
C GLY A 72 7.12 -16.63 -1.92
N SER A 73 7.18 -15.88 -3.02
CA SER A 73 8.31 -15.01 -3.35
C SER A 73 8.51 -13.93 -2.29
N LEU A 74 9.77 -13.55 -2.07
CA LEU A 74 10.13 -12.53 -1.07
C LEU A 74 9.51 -11.16 -1.39
N PHE A 75 9.49 -10.78 -2.67
CA PHE A 75 8.88 -9.53 -3.11
C PHE A 75 8.01 -9.76 -4.34
N GLN A 76 6.76 -9.30 -4.25
CA GLN A 76 5.80 -9.32 -5.35
C GLN A 76 5.18 -7.94 -5.51
N ILE A 77 4.89 -7.56 -6.75
CA ILE A 77 4.36 -6.23 -7.08
C ILE A 77 3.26 -6.33 -8.12
N VAL A 78 2.14 -5.65 -7.86
CA VAL A 78 1.01 -5.49 -8.78
C VAL A 78 0.96 -4.02 -9.19
N GLU A 79 0.95 -3.77 -10.49
CA GLU A 79 0.71 -2.43 -11.05
C GLU A 79 -0.75 -2.32 -11.49
N ILE A 80 -1.50 -1.35 -10.95
CA ILE A 80 -2.83 -0.96 -11.42
C ILE A 80 -2.76 0.53 -11.79
N ASN A 81 -2.49 0.81 -13.06
CA ASN A 81 -2.24 2.16 -13.53
C ASN A 81 -3.50 2.75 -14.23
N PRO A 82 -4.17 3.74 -13.60
CA PRO A 82 -5.40 4.31 -14.14
C PRO A 82 -5.19 5.17 -15.40
N PHE A 83 -3.95 5.50 -15.76
CA PHE A 83 -3.63 6.25 -16.97
C PHE A 83 -3.45 5.37 -18.20
N THR A 84 -3.25 4.07 -18.00
CA THR A 84 -3.03 3.09 -19.09
C THR A 84 -4.17 2.09 -19.23
N GLN A 85 -5.08 2.03 -18.26
CA GLN A 85 -6.20 1.10 -18.21
C GLN A 85 -7.53 1.87 -18.26
N SER A 86 -8.58 1.24 -18.78
CA SER A 86 -9.94 1.74 -18.68
C SER A 86 -10.45 1.68 -17.24
N LEU A 87 -11.48 2.47 -16.91
CA LEU A 87 -12.07 2.49 -15.57
C LEU A 87 -12.59 1.11 -15.14
N ASP A 88 -13.20 0.36 -16.06
CA ASP A 88 -13.71 -0.99 -15.79
C ASP A 88 -12.57 -1.97 -15.48
N GLU A 89 -11.44 -1.89 -16.20
CA GLU A 89 -10.25 -2.69 -15.94
C GLU A 89 -9.64 -2.35 -14.58
N VAL A 90 -9.48 -1.06 -14.25
CA VAL A 90 -8.97 -0.60 -12.96
C VAL A 90 -9.83 -1.12 -11.81
N LYS A 91 -11.15 -0.95 -11.93
CA LYS A 91 -12.11 -1.44 -10.93
C LYS A 91 -12.07 -2.96 -10.80
N HIS A 92 -11.99 -3.68 -11.91
CA HIS A 92 -11.86 -5.13 -11.89
C HIS A 92 -10.59 -5.58 -11.18
N SER A 93 -9.44 -4.98 -11.49
CA SER A 93 -8.16 -5.29 -10.85
C SER A 93 -8.15 -4.98 -9.35
N PHE A 94 -8.75 -3.86 -8.91
CA PHE A 94 -8.88 -3.58 -7.48
C PHE A 94 -9.81 -4.58 -6.77
N MET A 95 -10.93 -4.96 -7.40
CA MET A 95 -11.82 -5.99 -6.87
C MET A 95 -11.11 -7.34 -6.78
N GLU A 96 -10.34 -7.72 -7.79
CA GLU A 96 -9.55 -8.95 -7.81
C GLU A 96 -8.53 -8.94 -6.67
N PHE A 97 -7.77 -7.84 -6.50
CA PHE A 97 -6.81 -7.67 -5.41
C PHE A 97 -7.46 -7.84 -4.03
N VAL A 98 -8.59 -7.19 -3.78
CA VAL A 98 -9.31 -7.32 -2.49
C VAL A 98 -9.91 -8.72 -2.31
N SER A 99 -10.26 -9.42 -3.39
CA SER A 99 -10.74 -10.81 -3.35
C SER A 99 -9.63 -11.83 -3.09
N SER A 100 -8.36 -11.46 -3.33
CA SER A 100 -7.19 -12.34 -3.21
C SER A 100 -6.73 -12.65 -1.78
N PHE A 101 -7.49 -12.23 -0.76
CA PHE A 101 -7.07 -12.34 0.64
C PHE A 101 -6.71 -13.79 1.04
N GLU A 102 -7.44 -14.81 0.57
CA GLU A 102 -7.09 -16.21 0.84
C GLU A 102 -5.74 -16.60 0.22
N THR A 103 -5.49 -16.22 -1.04
CA THR A 103 -4.21 -16.48 -1.72
C THR A 103 -3.07 -15.76 -0.99
N ILE A 104 -3.27 -14.48 -0.61
CA ILE A 104 -2.29 -13.72 0.20
C ILE A 104 -1.97 -14.46 1.50
N ILE A 105 -2.99 -14.94 2.22
CA ILE A 105 -2.81 -15.66 3.49
C ILE A 105 -2.00 -16.95 3.29
N GLN A 106 -2.31 -17.72 2.25
CA GLN A 106 -1.68 -19.02 1.97
C GLN A 106 -0.24 -18.89 1.45
N SER A 107 0.07 -17.77 0.79
CA SER A 107 1.37 -17.50 0.18
C SER A 107 2.49 -17.23 1.18
N GLY A 108 2.18 -16.95 2.45
CA GLY A 108 3.17 -16.61 3.46
C GLY A 108 3.59 -15.13 3.47
N ILE A 109 2.96 -14.28 2.65
CA ILE A 109 3.08 -12.81 2.75
C ILE A 109 2.87 -12.35 4.21
N LYS A 110 3.71 -11.43 4.67
CA LYS A 110 3.65 -10.84 6.01
C LYS A 110 3.28 -9.37 6.00
N THR A 111 3.61 -8.66 4.92
CA THR A 111 3.21 -7.28 4.72
C THR A 111 2.53 -7.08 3.36
N VAL A 112 1.39 -6.41 3.37
CA VAL A 112 0.77 -5.84 2.17
C VAL A 112 0.99 -4.32 2.19
N MET A 113 1.61 -3.79 1.16
CA MET A 113 1.81 -2.35 0.96
C MET A 113 0.87 -1.86 -0.14
N ILE A 114 0.18 -0.75 0.09
CA ILE A 114 -0.75 -0.14 -0.88
C ILE A 114 -0.31 1.31 -1.09
N ASP A 115 0.23 1.59 -2.27
CA ASP A 115 0.52 2.93 -2.73
C ASP A 115 -0.76 3.59 -3.27
N GLU A 116 -0.96 4.87 -2.94
CA GLU A 116 -2.15 5.66 -3.30
C GLU A 116 -3.51 5.00 -3.02
N GLY A 117 -3.68 4.41 -1.85
CA GLY A 117 -4.85 3.60 -1.50
C GLY A 117 -6.22 4.31 -1.52
N MET A 118 -6.29 5.64 -1.68
CA MET A 118 -7.56 6.32 -1.95
C MET A 118 -8.23 5.81 -3.23
N GLN A 119 -7.44 5.47 -4.25
CA GLN A 119 -7.99 4.94 -5.51
C GLN A 119 -8.71 3.63 -5.23
N LEU A 120 -8.08 2.71 -4.50
CA LEU A 120 -8.69 1.47 -4.06
C LEU A 120 -9.97 1.72 -3.25
N LEU A 121 -9.96 2.66 -2.29
CA LEU A 121 -11.16 2.98 -1.50
C LEU A 121 -12.32 3.53 -2.33
N ASN A 122 -12.03 4.21 -3.45
CA ASN A 122 -13.05 4.77 -4.33
C ASN A 122 -13.65 3.72 -5.28
N GLU A 123 -12.83 2.76 -5.74
CA GLU A 123 -13.26 1.78 -6.74
C GLU A 123 -13.89 0.51 -6.14
N VAL A 124 -13.54 0.18 -4.90
CA VAL A 124 -13.99 -1.03 -4.21
C VAL A 124 -15.11 -0.69 -3.21
N PRO A 125 -16.18 -1.52 -3.08
CA PRO A 125 -17.14 -1.36 -2.00
C PRO A 125 -16.45 -1.35 -0.64
N PHE A 126 -16.68 -0.29 0.15
CA PHE A 126 -16.03 -0.10 1.45
C PHE A 126 -16.13 -1.33 2.39
N PRO A 127 -17.28 -2.04 2.52
CA PRO A 127 -17.35 -3.26 3.34
C PRO A 127 -16.40 -4.38 2.88
N SER A 128 -16.15 -4.49 1.57
CA SER A 128 -15.20 -5.47 1.03
C SER A 128 -13.77 -5.13 1.42
N PHE A 129 -13.40 -3.84 1.37
CA PHE A 129 -12.10 -3.37 1.85
C PHE A 129 -11.92 -3.65 3.35
N ILE A 130 -12.91 -3.34 4.19
CA ILE A 130 -12.85 -3.61 5.63
C ILE A 130 -12.62 -5.10 5.89
N LYS A 131 -13.43 -5.96 5.25
CA LYS A 131 -13.30 -7.42 5.38
C LYS A 131 -11.93 -7.91 4.94
N PHE A 132 -11.38 -7.37 3.86
CA PHE A 132 -10.03 -7.69 3.40
C PHE A 132 -8.98 -7.37 4.46
N VAL A 133 -9.00 -6.16 5.02
CA VAL A 133 -8.03 -5.77 6.07
C VAL A 133 -8.19 -6.63 7.32
N GLU A 134 -9.42 -6.86 7.78
CA GLU A 134 -9.71 -7.69 8.95
C GLU A 134 -9.19 -9.12 8.78
N ARG A 135 -9.44 -9.75 7.61
CA ARG A 135 -8.97 -11.11 7.31
C ARG A 135 -7.45 -11.22 7.30
N LEU A 136 -6.76 -10.23 6.74
CA LEU A 136 -5.30 -10.20 6.76
C LEU A 136 -4.77 -10.03 8.19
N ASN A 137 -5.35 -9.10 8.95
CA ASN A 137 -4.98 -8.86 10.35
C ASN A 137 -5.20 -10.09 11.25
N GLU A 138 -6.30 -10.83 11.06
CA GLU A 138 -6.60 -12.10 11.77
C GLU A 138 -5.48 -13.14 11.59
N LYS A 139 -4.72 -13.06 10.50
CA LYS A 139 -3.59 -13.94 10.19
C LYS A 139 -2.23 -13.33 10.51
N GLY A 140 -2.21 -12.15 11.14
CA GLY A 140 -0.99 -11.43 11.50
C GLY A 140 -0.28 -10.81 10.29
N ILE A 141 -0.99 -10.60 9.18
CA ILE A 141 -0.47 -9.91 7.99
C ILE A 141 -0.77 -8.43 8.19
N ARG A 142 0.26 -7.59 8.19
CA ARG A 142 0.10 -6.15 8.38
C ARG A 142 -0.07 -5.43 7.06
N ILE A 143 -0.72 -4.27 7.13
CA ILE A 143 -0.99 -3.42 5.97
C ILE A 143 -0.33 -2.06 6.17
N ILE A 144 0.50 -1.65 5.20
CA ILE A 144 1.02 -0.29 5.08
C ILE A 144 0.26 0.39 3.96
N PHE A 145 -0.51 1.40 4.28
CA PHE A 145 -1.42 2.06 3.37
C PHE A 145 -1.02 3.52 3.24
N THR A 146 -0.65 3.97 2.05
CA THR A 146 -0.49 5.41 1.81
C THR A 146 -1.77 6.03 1.29
N SER A 147 -2.01 7.27 1.66
CA SER A 147 -3.17 8.01 1.20
C SER A 147 -2.89 9.50 1.19
N GLN A 148 -3.68 10.22 0.41
CA GLN A 148 -3.70 11.67 0.50
C GLN A 148 -4.35 12.10 1.82
N LEU A 149 -4.16 13.36 2.20
CA LEU A 149 -4.80 13.92 3.40
C LEU A 149 -6.32 13.77 3.39
N GLU A 150 -6.92 13.60 2.22
CA GLU A 150 -8.37 13.56 1.98
C GLU A 150 -9.13 12.40 2.63
N LEU A 151 -8.47 11.47 3.34
CA LEU A 151 -9.16 10.46 4.17
C LEU A 151 -10.17 11.03 5.15
N HIS A 152 -9.95 12.26 5.66
CA HIS A 152 -10.91 12.95 6.52
C HIS A 152 -12.21 13.34 5.80
N ARG A 153 -12.24 13.29 4.46
CA ARG A 153 -13.44 13.55 3.65
C ARG A 153 -14.33 12.32 3.52
N LEU A 154 -13.88 11.16 3.99
CA LEU A 154 -14.75 9.99 4.07
C LEU A 154 -15.92 10.27 5.02
N PRO A 155 -17.10 9.68 4.78
CA PRO A 155 -18.18 9.67 5.74
C PRO A 155 -17.68 9.25 7.13
N VAL A 156 -18.18 9.90 8.20
CA VAL A 156 -17.67 9.71 9.58
C VAL A 156 -17.65 8.23 9.99
N ASN A 157 -18.67 7.46 9.61
CA ASN A 157 -18.73 6.03 9.88
C ASN A 157 -17.61 5.23 9.19
N GLN A 158 -17.21 5.62 7.98
CA GLN A 158 -16.09 4.99 7.26
C GLN A 158 -14.75 5.40 7.87
N PHE A 159 -14.58 6.68 8.18
CA PHE A 159 -13.37 7.18 8.86
C PHE A 159 -13.14 6.46 10.19
N MET A 160 -14.18 6.29 11.01
CA MET A 160 -14.09 5.57 12.28
C MET A 160 -13.68 4.09 12.12
N GLN A 161 -14.02 3.46 10.99
CA GLN A 161 -13.60 2.08 10.71
C GLN A 161 -12.12 2.04 10.30
N ILE A 162 -11.68 2.97 9.45
CA ILE A 162 -10.26 3.07 9.08
C ILE A 162 -9.39 3.36 10.31
N ASP A 163 -9.80 4.30 11.16
CA ASP A 163 -9.07 4.65 12.39
C ASP A 163 -8.85 3.43 13.30
N LYS A 164 -9.85 2.54 13.42
CA LYS A 164 -9.72 1.28 14.15
C LYS A 164 -8.77 0.29 13.50
N LEU A 165 -8.79 0.21 12.17
CA LEU A 165 -7.95 -0.73 11.41
C LEU A 165 -6.49 -0.29 11.31
N PHE A 166 -6.22 1.00 11.47
CA PHE A 166 -4.90 1.61 11.34
C PHE A 166 -4.53 2.39 12.60
N PRO A 167 -4.19 1.70 13.71
CA PRO A 167 -3.86 2.36 14.99
C PRO A 167 -2.61 3.23 14.93
N CYS A 168 -1.74 3.01 13.94
CA CYS A 168 -0.57 3.83 13.68
C CYS A 168 -0.83 4.74 12.47
N VAL A 169 -0.75 6.06 12.68
CA VAL A 169 -0.88 7.05 11.61
C VAL A 169 0.38 7.90 11.54
N LEU A 170 1.06 7.86 10.40
CA LEU A 170 2.18 8.75 10.08
C LEU A 170 1.71 9.85 9.13
N LYS A 171 1.69 11.09 9.62
CA LYS A 171 1.38 12.26 8.79
C LYS A 171 2.66 12.93 8.28
N LEU A 172 2.87 12.90 6.98
CA LEU A 172 3.93 13.62 6.29
C LEU A 172 3.45 15.03 5.93
N ASN A 173 4.17 16.03 6.42
CA ASN A 173 3.91 17.44 6.12
C ASN A 173 5.04 18.00 5.24
N HIS A 174 4.71 18.89 4.32
CA HIS A 174 5.71 19.77 3.73
C HIS A 174 6.37 20.57 4.85
N GLN A 175 7.69 20.46 5.03
CA GLN A 175 8.41 21.47 5.77
C GLN A 175 8.40 22.74 4.92
N TYR A 176 7.42 23.61 5.16
CA TYR A 176 7.53 25.01 4.78
C TYR A 176 8.68 25.59 5.62
N LYS A 177 9.92 25.51 5.14
CA LYS A 177 10.93 26.50 5.53
C LYS A 177 10.59 27.74 4.71
N PRO A 178 10.16 28.85 5.33
CA PRO A 178 10.23 30.12 4.64
C PRO A 178 11.67 30.25 4.15
N LEU A 179 11.86 30.47 2.84
CA LEU A 179 13.15 30.95 2.36
C LEU A 179 13.43 32.20 3.20
N ALA A 180 14.43 32.13 4.07
CA ALA A 180 14.96 33.33 4.70
C ALA A 180 15.29 34.26 3.53
N THR A 181 14.60 35.39 3.48
CA THR A 181 14.65 36.39 2.42
C THR A 181 16.06 36.51 1.89
N ALA A 182 16.25 36.24 0.59
CA ALA A 182 17.46 36.63 -0.11
C ALA A 182 17.54 38.15 -0.01
N SER A 183 18.59 38.60 0.67
CA SER A 183 18.99 39.97 0.96
C SER A 183 19.11 40.85 -0.28
#